data_AF-A0A1G5KVF1-F1
#
_entry.id   AF-A0A1G5KVF1-F1
#
_cell.length_a   1.000
_cell.length_b   1.000
_cell.length_c   1.000
_cell.angle_alpha   90.00
_cell.angle_beta   90.00
_cell.angle_gamma   90.00
#
_symmetry.space_group_name_H-M   'P 1'
#
loop_
_entity.id
_entity.type
_entity.pdbx_description
1 polymer ?
#
loop_
_entity_poly.entity_id
_entity_poly.type
_entity_poly.pdbx_seq_one_letter_code
_entity_poly.pdbx_strand_id
1 'polypeptide(L)'
;MKKIALALAAVAGLAATGAQAQNYPSRPITMIVPFAAGGPTDVVARIVSDHMSRTLGQQIVIENVAGAGGTTGITRAAQSQPDGYTIMMGHMGTHGAAPALYPNLKYDPTKDFAPIGLAAGTPIVIVAKKDFPATDLKGFLEYLKTNGEKVNMAHAGVGSVSHSTGIFFNSVVKAKPTMVAYRGTGPALNDLMANTVDFMTDQIVNVAPQIQGGNIKAFAIATPERSPVLPNVPTTKEAGLEGYEVSAWNAVFAPKGTPADVVKKLNDALVKSLDDENTRKRLSDLGGVIPTAAERTPESLQKLVESEVARWTPVLKAAGATAE
;
A
#
# COMPACT_ATOMS: atom_id res chain seq x y z
N MET A 1 -39.49 63.00 12.29
CA MET A 1 -38.63 62.26 13.26
C MET A 1 -39.07 60.82 13.55
N LYS A 2 -40.37 60.45 13.47
CA LYS A 2 -40.82 59.05 13.72
C LYS A 2 -40.62 58.04 12.58
N LYS A 3 -40.30 58.47 11.35
CA LYS A 3 -40.13 57.59 10.17
C LYS A 3 -38.69 57.11 9.94
N ILE A 4 -37.70 57.71 10.61
CA ILE A 4 -36.29 57.29 10.51
C ILE A 4 -35.97 56.18 11.52
N ALA A 5 -36.72 56.11 12.63
CA ALA A 5 -36.53 55.08 13.66
C ALA A 5 -36.97 53.66 13.24
N LEU A 6 -37.87 53.52 12.25
CA LEU A 6 -38.30 52.21 11.75
C LEU A 6 -37.36 51.60 10.70
N ALA A 7 -36.49 52.40 10.06
CA ALA A 7 -35.57 51.92 9.03
C ALA A 7 -34.29 51.28 9.64
N LEU A 8 -33.93 51.61 10.88
CA LEU A 8 -32.79 51.00 11.56
C LEU A 8 -33.09 49.63 12.20
N ALA A 9 -34.37 49.27 12.40
CA ALA A 9 -34.73 47.99 13.00
C ALA A 9 -34.73 46.82 12.01
N ALA A 10 -34.76 47.07 10.70
CA ALA A 10 -34.80 46.03 9.68
C ALA A 10 -33.40 45.51 9.24
N VAL A 11 -32.32 46.23 9.55
CA VAL A 11 -30.95 45.85 9.16
C VAL A 11 -30.27 44.97 10.22
N ALA A 12 -30.79 44.92 11.45
CA ALA A 12 -30.22 44.11 12.53
C ALA A 12 -30.59 42.61 12.47
N GLY A 13 -31.52 42.20 11.59
CA GLY A 13 -32.00 40.81 11.50
C GLY A 13 -31.19 39.88 10.58
N LEU A 14 -30.22 40.40 9.82
CA LEU A 14 -29.47 39.62 8.82
C LEU A 14 -28.06 39.20 9.26
N ALA A 15 -27.64 39.51 10.50
CA ALA A 15 -26.26 39.30 10.96
C ALA A 15 -26.03 38.00 11.77
N ALA A 16 -26.97 37.03 11.74
CA ALA A 16 -26.89 35.85 12.61
C ALA A 16 -27.22 34.51 11.94
N THR A 17 -27.04 34.35 10.63
CA THR A 17 -26.76 33.02 10.10
C THR A 17 -25.30 32.71 10.39
N GLY A 18 -25.00 32.36 11.64
CA GLY A 18 -23.73 31.72 11.96
C GLY A 18 -23.57 30.55 10.98
N ALA A 19 -22.56 30.62 10.13
CA ALA A 19 -22.16 29.49 9.33
C ALA A 19 -21.87 28.36 10.33
N GLN A 20 -22.83 27.45 10.50
CA GLN A 20 -22.59 26.19 11.18
C GLN A 20 -21.42 25.57 10.42
N ALA A 21 -20.24 25.57 11.04
CA ALA A 21 -19.10 24.83 10.52
C ALA A 21 -19.63 23.41 10.26
N GLN A 22 -19.74 23.04 8.97
CA GLN A 22 -20.25 21.71 8.64
C GLN A 22 -19.31 20.72 9.30
N ASN A 23 -19.84 19.91 10.21
CA ASN A 23 -19.04 18.91 10.91
C ASN A 23 -18.48 17.94 9.85
N TYR A 24 -17.16 18.00 9.61
CA TYR A 24 -16.49 17.03 8.76
C TYR A 24 -16.52 15.63 9.42
N PRO A 25 -16.80 14.55 8.66
CA PRO A 25 -17.31 14.55 7.28
C PRO A 25 -18.85 14.69 7.22
N SER A 26 -19.36 15.46 6.26
CA SER A 26 -20.80 15.67 6.00
C SER A 26 -21.31 14.93 4.75
N ARG A 27 -20.42 14.26 4.03
CA ARG A 27 -20.68 13.46 2.82
C ARG A 27 -19.67 12.30 2.73
N PRO A 28 -19.90 11.31 1.85
CA PRO A 28 -18.95 10.22 1.63
C PRO A 28 -17.54 10.72 1.26
N ILE A 29 -16.53 9.97 1.70
CA ILE A 29 -15.11 10.18 1.39
C ILE A 29 -14.70 9.17 0.32
N THR A 30 -13.97 9.62 -0.70
CA THR A 30 -13.36 8.71 -1.68
C THR A 30 -11.94 8.34 -1.24
N MET A 31 -11.63 7.05 -1.16
CA MET A 31 -10.27 6.54 -0.99
C MET A 31 -9.76 5.99 -2.31
N ILE A 32 -8.77 6.66 -2.91
CA ILE A 32 -8.09 6.19 -4.11
C ILE A 32 -7.14 5.06 -3.72
N VAL A 33 -7.35 3.89 -4.32
CA VAL A 33 -6.45 2.72 -4.24
C VAL A 33 -5.72 2.60 -5.59
N PRO A 34 -4.38 2.66 -5.63
CA PRO A 34 -3.63 2.84 -6.87
C PRO A 34 -3.43 1.55 -7.70
N PHE A 35 -4.26 0.53 -7.51
CA PHE A 35 -4.17 -0.76 -8.20
C PHE A 35 -5.55 -1.36 -8.47
N ALA A 36 -5.58 -2.38 -9.34
CA ALA A 36 -6.75 -3.21 -9.55
C ALA A 36 -7.28 -3.83 -8.23
N ALA A 37 -8.59 -4.03 -8.16
CA ALA A 37 -9.25 -4.63 -7.01
C ALA A 37 -8.76 -6.07 -6.75
N GLY A 38 -8.86 -6.51 -5.50
CA GLY A 38 -8.43 -7.85 -5.08
C GLY A 38 -6.92 -8.03 -4.89
N GLY A 39 -6.11 -6.98 -5.13
CA GLY A 39 -4.70 -6.96 -4.74
C GLY A 39 -4.50 -6.55 -3.27
N PRO A 40 -3.26 -6.62 -2.76
CA PRO A 40 -2.94 -6.43 -1.34
C PRO A 40 -3.39 -5.07 -0.79
N THR A 41 -3.13 -3.98 -1.53
CA THR A 41 -3.52 -2.62 -1.14
C THR A 41 -5.03 -2.44 -1.08
N ASP A 42 -5.78 -3.04 -2.01
CA ASP A 42 -7.24 -3.00 -2.03
C ASP A 42 -7.85 -3.77 -0.85
N VAL A 43 -7.29 -4.95 -0.54
CA VAL A 43 -7.70 -5.75 0.61
C VAL A 43 -7.49 -5.00 1.92
N VAL A 44 -6.30 -4.43 2.15
CA VAL A 44 -6.04 -3.63 3.36
C VAL A 44 -6.97 -2.41 3.41
N ALA A 45 -7.14 -1.70 2.30
CA ALA A 45 -8.02 -0.53 2.22
C ALA A 45 -9.45 -0.87 2.61
N ARG A 46 -10.03 -1.95 2.07
CA ARG A 46 -11.40 -2.40 2.38
C ARG A 46 -11.55 -2.81 3.84
N ILE A 47 -10.54 -3.44 4.43
CA ILE A 47 -10.61 -3.88 5.82
C ILE A 47 -10.63 -2.68 6.76
N VAL A 48 -9.71 -1.72 6.59
CA VAL A 48 -9.64 -0.57 7.51
C VAL A 48 -10.76 0.45 7.25
N SER A 49 -11.12 0.68 5.98
CA SER A 49 -12.12 1.69 5.63
C SER A 49 -13.53 1.33 6.10
N ASP A 50 -13.84 0.04 6.25
CA ASP A 50 -15.12 -0.43 6.78
C ASP A 50 -15.36 0.07 8.21
N HIS A 51 -14.38 -0.10 9.11
CA HIS A 51 -14.51 0.41 10.48
C HIS A 51 -14.35 1.93 10.55
N MET A 52 -13.46 2.52 9.73
CA MET A 52 -13.34 3.98 9.65
C MET A 52 -14.67 4.62 9.24
N SER A 53 -15.41 4.03 8.29
CA SER A 53 -16.72 4.54 7.85
C SER A 53 -17.72 4.59 9.00
N ARG A 54 -17.78 3.52 9.80
CA ARG A 54 -18.62 3.45 11.00
C ARG A 54 -18.23 4.52 12.03
N THR A 55 -16.93 4.71 12.22
CA THR A 55 -16.39 5.71 13.17
C THR A 55 -16.66 7.14 12.74
N LEU A 56 -16.59 7.42 11.43
CA LEU A 56 -16.78 8.74 10.86
C LEU A 56 -18.25 9.09 10.62
N GLY A 57 -19.14 8.09 10.66
CA GLY A 57 -20.56 8.26 10.32
C GLY A 57 -20.82 8.57 8.85
N GLN A 58 -19.82 8.37 7.99
CA GLN A 58 -19.89 8.57 6.54
C GLN A 58 -19.15 7.44 5.84
N GLN A 59 -19.66 7.04 4.68
CA GLN A 59 -19.05 5.98 3.90
C GLN A 59 -17.70 6.41 3.33
N ILE A 60 -16.69 5.55 3.42
CA ILE A 60 -15.49 5.62 2.60
C ILE A 60 -15.69 4.72 1.38
N VAL A 61 -15.75 5.33 0.19
CA VAL A 61 -15.89 4.65 -1.09
C VAL A 61 -14.51 4.41 -1.68
N ILE A 62 -14.18 3.17 -2.00
CA ILE A 62 -12.90 2.83 -2.63
C ILE A 62 -13.00 3.00 -4.14
N GLU A 63 -12.06 3.75 -4.70
CA GLU A 63 -11.89 3.92 -6.14
C GLU A 63 -10.55 3.33 -6.58
N ASN A 64 -10.57 2.27 -7.38
CA ASN A 64 -9.37 1.62 -7.89
C ASN A 64 -8.85 2.33 -9.16
N VAL A 65 -7.71 3.03 -9.07
CA VAL A 65 -7.10 3.77 -10.18
C VAL A 65 -5.73 3.17 -10.50
N ALA A 66 -5.71 2.20 -11.42
CA ALA A 66 -4.52 1.44 -11.77
C ALA A 66 -3.72 2.03 -12.94
N GLY A 67 -2.38 2.04 -12.81
CA GLY A 67 -1.45 2.43 -13.86
C GLY A 67 -0.06 2.76 -13.29
N ALA A 68 1.00 2.51 -14.06
CA ALA A 68 2.38 2.91 -13.75
C ALA A 68 2.82 2.58 -12.30
N GLY A 69 2.63 1.32 -11.87
CA GLY A 69 2.97 0.85 -10.52
C GLY A 69 2.29 1.61 -9.37
N GLY A 70 1.17 2.28 -9.68
CA GLY A 70 0.37 3.05 -8.76
C GLY A 70 0.59 4.55 -8.79
N THR A 71 1.62 5.03 -9.50
CA THR A 71 1.92 6.47 -9.58
C THR A 71 0.79 7.27 -10.25
N THR A 72 0.04 6.68 -11.18
CA THR A 72 -1.14 7.32 -11.81
C THR A 72 -2.22 7.64 -10.78
N GLY A 73 -2.58 6.68 -9.92
CA GLY A 73 -3.59 6.87 -8.88
C GLY A 73 -3.12 7.88 -7.82
N ILE A 74 -1.87 7.75 -7.36
CA ILE A 74 -1.31 8.66 -6.37
C ILE A 74 -1.17 10.09 -6.90
N THR A 75 -0.77 10.29 -8.17
CA THR A 75 -0.71 11.63 -8.78
C THR A 75 -2.08 12.30 -8.80
N ARG A 76 -3.13 11.58 -9.23
CA ARG A 76 -4.50 12.12 -9.22
C ARG A 76 -4.94 12.47 -7.81
N ALA A 77 -4.64 11.61 -6.85
CA ALA A 77 -5.02 11.80 -5.47
C ALA A 77 -4.31 13.02 -4.85
N ALA A 78 -3.01 13.18 -5.09
CA ALA A 78 -2.21 14.32 -4.63
C ALA A 78 -2.72 15.67 -5.17
N GLN A 79 -3.29 15.67 -6.38
CA GLN A 79 -3.85 16.86 -7.05
C GLN A 79 -5.31 17.15 -6.67
N SER A 80 -5.92 16.33 -5.82
CA SER A 80 -7.31 16.53 -5.38
C SER A 80 -7.42 17.69 -4.38
N GLN A 81 -8.64 18.19 -4.17
CA GLN A 81 -8.87 19.24 -3.19
C GLN A 81 -8.46 18.76 -1.79
N PRO A 82 -7.71 19.58 -1.02
CA PRO A 82 -7.25 19.22 0.31
C PRO A 82 -8.35 19.44 1.37
N ASP A 83 -9.54 18.89 1.14
CA ASP A 83 -10.71 19.05 2.00
C ASP A 83 -11.06 17.79 2.81
N GLY A 84 -10.25 16.72 2.67
CA GLY A 84 -10.42 15.43 3.33
C GLY A 84 -11.39 14.47 2.65
N TYR A 85 -12.14 14.90 1.63
CA TYR A 85 -13.11 14.03 0.94
C TYR A 85 -12.48 13.19 -0.17
N THR A 86 -11.22 13.47 -0.52
CA THR A 86 -10.39 12.53 -1.29
C THR A 86 -9.15 12.21 -0.48
N ILE A 87 -9.00 10.93 -0.12
CA ILE A 87 -7.83 10.36 0.53
C ILE A 87 -7.26 9.25 -0.35
N MET A 88 -6.10 8.70 0.00
CA MET A 88 -5.47 7.63 -0.75
C MET A 88 -4.83 6.59 0.15
N MET A 89 -4.78 5.36 -0.37
CA MET A 89 -3.94 4.32 0.18
C MET A 89 -2.59 4.33 -0.54
N GLY A 90 -1.57 4.82 0.14
CA GLY A 90 -0.18 4.72 -0.27
C GLY A 90 0.47 3.43 0.23
N HIS A 91 1.64 3.11 -0.30
CA HIS A 91 2.42 1.94 0.11
C HIS A 91 3.91 2.15 -0.19
N MET A 92 4.75 1.21 0.26
CA MET A 92 6.20 1.18 0.05
C MET A 92 6.64 1.55 -1.39
N GLY A 93 6.01 0.95 -2.39
CA GLY A 93 6.27 1.23 -3.81
C GLY A 93 6.03 2.69 -4.21
N THR A 94 4.85 3.24 -3.95
CA THR A 94 4.48 4.60 -4.39
C THR A 94 5.19 5.68 -3.58
N HIS A 95 5.47 5.44 -2.30
CA HIS A 95 6.01 6.46 -1.40
C HIS A 95 7.47 6.25 -1.01
N GLY A 96 8.07 5.09 -1.31
CA GLY A 96 9.49 4.81 -1.08
C GLY A 96 10.27 4.55 -2.37
N ALA A 97 9.78 3.66 -3.24
CA ALA A 97 10.52 3.21 -4.42
C ALA A 97 10.36 4.12 -5.65
N ALA A 98 9.16 4.67 -5.87
CA ALA A 98 8.83 5.44 -7.08
C ALA A 98 9.79 6.61 -7.38
N PRO A 99 10.27 7.41 -6.40
CA PRO A 99 11.21 8.50 -6.67
C PRO A 99 12.52 8.06 -7.34
N ALA A 100 12.96 6.82 -7.08
CA ALA A 100 14.17 6.28 -7.67
C ALA A 100 13.96 5.77 -9.10
N LEU A 101 12.73 5.40 -9.44
CA LEU A 101 12.39 4.72 -10.68
C LEU A 101 11.82 5.67 -11.73
N TYR A 102 11.11 6.74 -11.34
CA TYR A 102 10.43 7.63 -12.26
C TYR A 102 11.14 9.00 -12.33
N PRO A 103 11.91 9.30 -13.40
CA PRO A 103 12.59 10.58 -13.54
C PRO A 103 11.64 11.78 -13.54
N ASN A 104 10.42 11.58 -14.06
CA ASN A 104 9.37 12.58 -14.19
C ASN A 104 8.20 12.36 -13.23
N LEU A 105 8.47 11.81 -12.04
CA LEU A 105 7.44 11.60 -11.01
C LEU A 105 6.71 12.92 -10.72
N LYS A 106 5.38 12.88 -10.72
CA LYS A 106 4.52 14.08 -10.63
C LYS A 106 4.12 14.45 -9.20
N TYR A 107 4.80 13.85 -8.21
CA TYR A 107 4.64 14.14 -6.79
C TYR A 107 5.97 13.86 -6.07
N ASP A 108 6.18 14.56 -4.95
CA ASP A 108 7.22 14.26 -3.98
C ASP A 108 6.58 13.57 -2.75
N PRO A 109 6.82 12.27 -2.51
CA PRO A 109 6.20 11.55 -1.40
C PRO A 109 6.56 12.11 -0.03
N THR A 110 7.66 12.85 0.08
CA THR A 110 8.09 13.46 1.34
C THR A 110 7.47 14.84 1.59
N LYS A 111 6.81 15.45 0.59
CA LYS A 111 6.35 16.85 0.67
C LYS A 111 4.92 17.12 0.21
N ASP A 112 4.34 16.25 -0.62
CA ASP A 112 3.08 16.53 -1.32
C ASP A 112 1.86 15.84 -0.71
N PHE A 113 2.01 15.31 0.50
CA PHE A 113 0.95 14.61 1.22
C PHE A 113 0.83 15.11 2.66
N ALA A 114 -0.37 15.01 3.20
CA ALA A 114 -0.64 15.04 4.63
C ALA A 114 -0.76 13.58 5.12
N PRO A 115 0.22 13.05 5.88
CA PRO A 115 0.16 11.69 6.41
C PRO A 115 -1.03 11.52 7.36
N ILE A 116 -1.77 10.42 7.25
CA ILE A 116 -2.84 10.08 8.20
C ILE A 116 -2.36 9.00 9.16
N GLY A 117 -1.83 7.88 8.67
CA GLY A 117 -1.28 6.84 9.53
C GLY A 117 -1.00 5.53 8.82
N LEU A 118 -0.11 4.73 9.40
CA LEU A 118 0.21 3.39 8.91
C LEU A 118 -0.97 2.43 9.16
N ALA A 119 -1.39 1.70 8.14
CA ALA A 119 -2.53 0.79 8.21
C ALA A 119 -2.09 -0.66 8.48
N ALA A 120 -1.07 -1.14 7.77
CA ALA A 120 -0.54 -2.49 7.96
C ALA A 120 0.89 -2.62 7.43
N GLY A 121 1.70 -3.39 8.13
CA GLY A 121 2.88 -4.04 7.55
C GLY A 121 2.47 -5.29 6.77
N THR A 122 3.15 -5.56 5.66
CA THR A 122 2.84 -6.66 4.76
C THR A 122 4.14 -7.35 4.33
N PRO A 123 4.58 -8.37 5.08
CA PRO A 123 5.74 -9.19 4.73
C PRO A 123 5.73 -9.66 3.28
N ILE A 124 6.90 -9.71 2.65
CA ILE A 124 7.05 -10.24 1.29
C ILE A 124 7.30 -11.74 1.33
N VAL A 125 6.64 -12.48 0.45
CA VAL A 125 6.81 -13.92 0.26
C VAL A 125 7.29 -14.18 -1.17
N ILE A 126 8.27 -15.07 -1.30
CA ILE A 126 8.72 -15.59 -2.60
C ILE A 126 7.82 -16.77 -2.94
N VAL A 127 6.99 -16.63 -3.98
CA VAL A 127 6.02 -17.65 -4.39
C VAL A 127 6.17 -18.00 -5.86
N ALA A 128 5.80 -19.22 -6.22
CA ALA A 128 5.78 -19.70 -7.59
C ALA A 128 4.53 -20.51 -7.89
N LYS A 129 4.28 -20.72 -9.18
CA LYS A 129 3.22 -21.61 -9.66
C LYS A 129 3.34 -23.01 -9.06
N LYS A 130 2.21 -23.72 -8.94
CA LYS A 130 2.12 -25.00 -8.22
C LYS A 130 3.06 -26.07 -8.78
N ASP A 131 3.24 -26.11 -10.09
CA ASP A 131 4.06 -27.11 -10.80
C ASP A 131 5.51 -26.66 -11.02
N PHE A 132 5.93 -25.53 -10.42
CA PHE A 132 7.32 -25.07 -10.54
C PHE A 132 8.29 -26.17 -10.08
N PRO A 133 9.40 -26.48 -10.80
CA PRO A 133 10.21 -27.68 -10.55
C PRO A 133 10.83 -27.76 -9.15
N ALA A 134 11.20 -26.62 -8.55
CA ALA A 134 11.79 -26.57 -7.23
C ALA A 134 10.79 -26.89 -6.10
N THR A 135 11.28 -27.51 -5.03
CA THR A 135 10.53 -27.86 -3.83
C THR A 135 10.88 -27.01 -2.62
N ASP A 136 12.02 -26.32 -2.66
CA ASP A 136 12.52 -25.44 -1.60
C ASP A 136 13.24 -24.22 -2.22
N LEU A 137 13.64 -23.27 -1.37
CA LEU A 137 14.31 -22.05 -1.83
C LEU A 137 15.64 -22.36 -2.50
N LYS A 138 16.43 -23.32 -2.00
CA LYS A 138 17.74 -23.66 -2.56
C LYS A 138 17.60 -24.13 -4.01
N GLY A 139 16.71 -25.08 -4.26
CA GLY A 139 16.40 -25.57 -5.60
C GLY A 139 15.80 -24.49 -6.50
N PHE A 140 15.02 -23.56 -5.93
CA PHE A 140 14.49 -22.42 -6.68
C PHE A 140 15.61 -21.49 -7.16
N LEU A 141 16.55 -21.15 -6.28
CA LEU A 141 17.70 -20.31 -6.63
C LEU A 141 18.61 -20.98 -7.66
N GLU A 142 18.86 -22.27 -7.53
CA GLU A 142 19.62 -23.04 -8.52
C GLU A 142 18.92 -23.08 -9.88
N TYR A 143 17.60 -23.27 -9.88
CA TYR A 143 16.80 -23.23 -11.11
C TYR A 143 16.88 -21.86 -11.79
N LEU A 144 16.75 -20.76 -11.04
CA LEU A 144 16.86 -19.41 -11.57
C LEU A 144 18.25 -19.11 -12.14
N LYS A 145 19.31 -19.63 -11.51
CA LYS A 145 20.68 -19.44 -12.02
C LYS A 145 20.88 -20.09 -13.39
N THR A 146 20.30 -21.26 -13.61
CA THR A 146 20.44 -22.02 -14.86
C THR A 146 19.43 -21.60 -15.92
N ASN A 147 18.21 -21.26 -15.53
CA ASN A 147 17.08 -21.06 -16.44
C ASN A 147 16.48 -19.66 -16.39
N GLY A 148 17.07 -18.71 -15.65
CA GLY A 148 16.46 -17.43 -15.30
C GLY A 148 15.86 -16.67 -16.47
N GLU A 149 16.54 -16.62 -17.62
CA GLU A 149 16.06 -15.91 -18.82
C GLU A 149 14.76 -16.48 -19.40
N LYS A 150 14.44 -17.75 -19.09
CA LYS A 150 13.20 -18.43 -19.51
C LYS A 150 12.08 -18.32 -18.47
N VAL A 151 12.36 -17.71 -17.32
CA VAL A 151 11.42 -17.60 -16.21
C VAL A 151 10.73 -16.24 -16.26
N ASN A 152 9.41 -16.25 -16.15
CA ASN A 152 8.57 -15.07 -16.09
C ASN A 152 8.26 -14.68 -14.64
N MET A 153 8.73 -13.51 -14.23
CA MET A 153 8.44 -12.92 -12.93
C MET A 153 7.32 -11.88 -13.05
N ALA A 154 6.19 -12.12 -12.39
CA ALA A 154 5.07 -11.19 -12.44
C ALA A 154 5.19 -10.06 -11.41
N HIS A 155 4.73 -8.86 -11.78
CA HIS A 155 4.67 -7.70 -10.88
C HIS A 155 3.52 -6.75 -11.24
N ALA A 156 3.08 -5.92 -10.30
CA ALA A 156 2.01 -4.92 -10.47
C ALA A 156 2.43 -3.64 -11.22
N GLY A 157 3.35 -3.74 -12.18
CA GLY A 157 3.89 -2.59 -12.92
C GLY A 157 5.13 -1.95 -12.27
N VAL A 158 5.84 -1.15 -13.05
CA VAL A 158 7.12 -0.53 -12.63
C VAL A 158 6.91 0.38 -11.43
N GLY A 159 7.69 0.20 -10.36
CA GLY A 159 7.56 0.95 -9.10
C GLY A 159 6.51 0.44 -8.13
N SER A 160 5.74 -0.58 -8.48
CA SER A 160 4.95 -1.33 -7.49
C SER A 160 5.86 -2.00 -6.45
N VAL A 161 5.26 -2.45 -5.34
CA VAL A 161 5.96 -3.24 -4.31
C VAL A 161 6.62 -4.46 -4.95
N SER A 162 5.84 -5.32 -5.62
CA SER A 162 6.32 -6.56 -6.24
C SER A 162 7.44 -6.34 -7.27
N HIS A 163 7.43 -5.20 -7.96
CA HIS A 163 8.49 -4.86 -8.90
C HIS A 163 9.78 -4.50 -8.19
N SER A 164 9.68 -3.62 -7.18
CA SER A 164 10.83 -3.11 -6.45
C SER A 164 11.50 -4.21 -5.61
N THR A 165 10.68 -5.05 -4.96
CA THR A 165 11.17 -6.21 -4.22
C THR A 165 11.70 -7.29 -5.15
N GLY A 166 11.10 -7.44 -6.34
CA GLY A 166 11.59 -8.37 -7.35
C GLY A 166 12.93 -7.98 -7.95
N ILE A 167 13.13 -6.69 -8.25
CA ILE A 167 14.45 -6.17 -8.66
C ILE A 167 15.49 -6.43 -7.57
N PHE A 168 15.15 -6.12 -6.32
CA PHE A 168 16.06 -6.36 -5.20
C PHE A 168 16.39 -7.85 -5.05
N PHE A 169 15.39 -8.72 -5.12
CA PHE A 169 15.58 -10.17 -5.12
C PHE A 169 16.52 -10.61 -6.25
N ASN A 170 16.23 -10.20 -7.48
CA ASN A 170 17.02 -10.53 -8.67
C ASN A 170 18.47 -10.05 -8.54
N SER A 171 18.70 -8.88 -7.94
CA SER A 171 20.04 -8.36 -7.66
C SER A 171 20.80 -9.23 -6.64
N VAL A 172 20.13 -9.65 -5.55
CA VAL A 172 20.74 -10.50 -4.52
C VAL A 172 21.11 -11.87 -5.10
N VAL A 173 20.20 -12.48 -5.87
CA VAL A 173 20.38 -13.83 -6.41
C VAL A 173 21.09 -13.88 -7.77
N LYS A 174 21.38 -12.70 -8.34
CA LYS A 174 22.01 -12.50 -9.65
C LYS A 174 21.24 -13.21 -10.80
N ALA A 175 19.91 -13.18 -10.73
CA ALA A 175 19.03 -13.71 -11.77
C ALA A 175 18.48 -12.61 -12.67
N LYS A 176 18.08 -12.97 -13.89
CA LYS A 176 17.51 -12.05 -14.89
C LYS A 176 16.24 -12.64 -15.53
N PRO A 177 15.16 -12.81 -14.74
CA PRO A 177 13.88 -13.24 -15.29
C PRO A 177 13.28 -12.18 -16.21
N THR A 178 12.38 -12.63 -17.09
CA THR A 178 11.52 -11.71 -17.83
C THR A 178 10.49 -11.13 -16.86
N MET A 179 10.49 -9.81 -16.67
CA MET A 179 9.54 -9.12 -15.79
C MET A 179 8.23 -8.86 -16.54
N VAL A 180 7.12 -9.42 -16.05
CA VAL A 180 5.79 -9.32 -16.66
C VAL A 180 4.91 -8.40 -15.84
N ALA A 181 4.48 -7.28 -16.44
CA ALA A 181 3.72 -6.23 -15.77
C ALA A 181 2.20 -6.46 -15.81
N TYR A 182 1.55 -6.28 -14.67
CA TYR A 182 0.10 -6.30 -14.49
C TYR A 182 -0.39 -4.97 -13.87
N ARG A 183 -1.72 -4.76 -13.89
CA ARG A 183 -2.37 -3.60 -13.25
C ARG A 183 -2.50 -3.70 -11.72
N GLY A 184 -1.97 -4.77 -11.13
CA GLY A 184 -2.07 -5.13 -9.72
C GLY A 184 -1.66 -6.59 -9.53
N THR A 185 -1.30 -7.01 -8.31
CA THR A 185 -0.92 -8.41 -8.07
C THR A 185 -2.11 -9.36 -7.88
N GLY A 186 -3.35 -8.85 -7.77
CA GLY A 186 -4.56 -9.68 -7.86
C GLY A 186 -4.65 -10.41 -9.22
N PRO A 187 -4.69 -9.68 -10.36
CA PRO A 187 -4.61 -10.30 -11.69
C PRO A 187 -3.35 -11.16 -11.90
N ALA A 188 -2.19 -10.70 -11.43
CA ALA A 188 -0.94 -11.45 -11.56
C ALA A 188 -0.98 -12.81 -10.82
N LEU A 189 -1.64 -12.86 -9.66
CA LEU A 189 -1.79 -14.08 -8.87
C LEU A 189 -2.73 -15.08 -9.57
N ASN A 190 -3.77 -14.59 -10.27
CA ASN A 190 -4.60 -15.46 -11.10
C ASN A 190 -3.78 -16.12 -12.21
N ASP A 191 -2.92 -15.37 -12.89
CA ASP A 191 -2.06 -15.89 -13.95
C ASP A 191 -0.96 -16.81 -13.42
N LEU A 192 -0.49 -16.58 -12.19
CA LEU A 192 0.42 -17.51 -11.49
C LEU A 192 -0.26 -18.85 -11.22
N MET A 193 -1.51 -18.83 -10.74
CA MET A 193 -2.31 -20.05 -10.52
C MET A 193 -2.68 -20.75 -11.84
N ALA A 194 -2.81 -20.00 -12.92
CA ALA A 194 -3.05 -20.51 -14.27
C ALA A 194 -1.76 -20.93 -15.00
N ASN A 195 -0.61 -20.94 -14.33
CA ASN A 195 0.71 -21.28 -14.89
C ASN A 195 1.16 -20.41 -16.08
N THR A 196 0.60 -19.21 -16.24
CA THR A 196 0.97 -18.25 -17.30
C THR A 196 2.25 -17.49 -16.97
N VAL A 197 2.51 -17.28 -15.68
CA VAL A 197 3.77 -16.73 -15.14
C VAL A 197 4.34 -17.71 -14.12
N ASP A 198 5.65 -17.62 -13.85
CA ASP A 198 6.33 -18.66 -13.09
C ASP A 198 6.45 -18.33 -11.60
N PHE A 199 6.76 -17.08 -11.26
CA PHE A 199 6.92 -16.66 -9.87
C PHE A 199 6.66 -15.18 -9.65
N MET A 200 6.55 -14.79 -8.38
CA MET A 200 6.52 -13.41 -7.94
C MET A 200 7.07 -13.26 -6.52
N THR A 201 7.50 -12.05 -6.20
CA THR A 201 7.71 -11.61 -4.82
C THR A 201 6.55 -10.71 -4.45
N ASP A 202 5.63 -11.17 -3.61
CA ASP A 202 4.40 -10.44 -3.31
C ASP A 202 4.08 -10.38 -1.82
N GLN A 203 3.18 -9.48 -1.46
CA GLN A 203 2.74 -9.25 -0.10
C GLN A 203 1.90 -10.42 0.41
N ILE A 204 2.22 -10.88 1.63
CA ILE A 204 1.58 -12.03 2.28
C ILE A 204 0.05 -11.95 2.29
N VAL A 205 -0.52 -10.74 2.43
CA VAL A 205 -1.97 -10.53 2.48
C VAL A 205 -2.70 -10.93 1.19
N ASN A 206 -2.00 -11.00 0.06
CA ASN A 206 -2.54 -11.47 -1.20
C ASN A 206 -2.33 -12.99 -1.38
N VAL A 207 -1.17 -13.50 -0.97
CA VAL A 207 -0.74 -14.86 -1.31
C VAL A 207 -1.02 -15.91 -0.23
N ALA A 208 -1.15 -15.52 1.04
CA ALA A 208 -1.34 -16.47 2.15
C ALA A 208 -2.54 -17.42 1.93
N PRO A 209 -3.73 -16.96 1.50
CA PRO A 209 -4.84 -17.88 1.23
C PRO A 209 -4.53 -18.91 0.14
N GLN A 210 -3.79 -18.52 -0.90
CA GLN A 210 -3.43 -19.43 -2.00
C GLN A 210 -2.34 -20.42 -1.60
N ILE A 211 -1.42 -20.01 -0.73
CA ILE A 211 -0.42 -20.91 -0.15
C ILE A 211 -1.09 -21.94 0.77
N GLN A 212 -1.98 -21.48 1.66
CA GLN A 212 -2.73 -22.36 2.57
C GLN A 212 -3.65 -23.34 1.82
N GLY A 213 -4.27 -22.88 0.73
CA GLY A 213 -5.05 -23.75 -0.17
C GLY A 213 -4.21 -24.68 -1.05
N GLY A 214 -2.88 -24.54 -1.05
CA GLY A 214 -1.98 -25.34 -1.88
C GLY A 214 -2.10 -25.05 -3.38
N ASN A 215 -2.62 -23.89 -3.76
CA ASN A 215 -2.79 -23.48 -5.17
C ASN A 215 -1.49 -22.94 -5.78
N ILE A 216 -0.55 -22.51 -4.93
CA ILE A 216 0.78 -22.03 -5.31
C ILE A 216 1.83 -22.55 -4.32
N LYS A 217 3.11 -22.48 -4.69
CA LYS A 217 4.24 -22.80 -3.81
C LYS A 217 4.77 -21.53 -3.15
N ALA A 218 5.19 -21.63 -1.90
CA ALA A 218 5.96 -20.60 -1.20
C ALA A 218 7.33 -21.13 -0.83
N PHE A 219 8.37 -20.36 -1.11
CA PHE A 219 9.76 -20.76 -0.84
C PHE A 219 10.31 -20.13 0.44
N ALA A 220 10.02 -18.86 0.67
CA ALA A 220 10.41 -18.18 1.90
C ALA A 220 9.64 -16.88 2.13
N ILE A 221 9.55 -16.46 3.38
CA ILE A 221 9.12 -15.13 3.80
C ILE A 221 10.34 -14.25 4.10
N ALA A 222 10.36 -13.01 3.61
CA ALA A 222 11.51 -12.11 3.69
C ALA A 222 11.51 -11.26 4.98
N THR A 223 11.19 -11.88 6.11
CA THR A 223 11.20 -11.25 7.44
C THR A 223 12.11 -12.00 8.40
N PRO A 224 12.58 -11.36 9.50
CA PRO A 224 13.44 -12.02 10.47
C PRO A 224 12.81 -13.25 11.13
N GLU A 225 11.49 -13.21 11.28
CA GLU A 225 10.67 -14.27 11.88
C GLU A 225 9.65 -14.79 10.88
N ARG A 226 9.24 -16.05 11.05
CA ARG A 226 8.16 -16.65 10.27
C ARG A 226 6.83 -15.96 10.57
N SER A 227 5.91 -16.00 9.62
CA SER A 227 4.54 -15.55 9.87
C SER A 227 3.73 -16.67 10.55
N PRO A 228 2.96 -16.37 11.62
CA PRO A 228 2.09 -17.35 12.27
C PRO A 228 1.04 -17.98 11.34
N VAL A 229 0.62 -17.29 10.28
CA VAL A 229 -0.35 -17.83 9.30
C VAL A 229 0.28 -18.76 8.27
N LEU A 230 1.61 -18.76 8.16
CA LEU A 230 2.39 -19.62 7.27
C LEU A 230 3.55 -20.28 8.05
N PRO A 231 3.27 -21.05 9.11
CA PRO A 231 4.31 -21.54 10.04
C PRO A 231 5.31 -22.50 9.38
N ASN A 232 4.91 -23.12 8.27
CA ASN A 232 5.73 -24.06 7.51
C ASN A 232 6.59 -23.38 6.43
N VAL A 233 6.40 -22.08 6.19
CA VAL A 233 7.22 -21.32 5.23
C VAL A 233 8.43 -20.75 6.00
N PRO A 234 9.67 -21.14 5.66
CA PRO A 234 10.86 -20.64 6.35
C PRO A 234 11.09 -19.17 6.04
N THR A 235 11.87 -18.50 6.89
CA THR A 235 12.39 -17.17 6.53
C THR A 235 13.45 -17.30 5.43
N THR A 236 13.75 -16.21 4.74
CA THR A 236 14.85 -16.17 3.75
C THR A 236 16.18 -16.55 4.40
N LYS A 237 16.43 -16.07 5.62
CA LYS A 237 17.60 -16.43 6.43
C LYS A 237 17.66 -17.93 6.76
N GLU A 238 16.57 -18.51 7.28
CA GLU A 238 16.51 -19.95 7.59
C GLU A 238 16.71 -20.82 6.33
N ALA A 239 16.26 -20.33 5.18
CA ALA A 239 16.36 -21.01 3.90
C ALA A 239 17.68 -20.73 3.15
N GLY A 240 18.63 -20.01 3.76
CA GLY A 240 19.98 -19.78 3.24
C GLY A 240 20.11 -18.65 2.23
N LEU A 241 19.11 -17.75 2.13
CA LEU A 241 19.18 -16.52 1.35
C LEU A 241 19.42 -15.32 2.27
N GLU A 242 20.69 -15.01 2.49
CA GLU A 242 21.10 -13.81 3.21
C GLU A 242 20.96 -12.56 2.34
N GLY A 243 20.75 -11.41 2.98
CA GLY A 243 20.70 -10.12 2.29
C GLY A 243 19.39 -9.81 1.56
N TYR A 244 18.38 -10.70 1.63
CA TYR A 244 17.03 -10.42 1.16
C TYR A 244 16.03 -10.46 2.31
N GLU A 245 15.88 -9.33 2.99
CA GLU A 245 14.83 -9.05 3.96
C GLU A 245 14.07 -7.79 3.53
N VAL A 246 12.75 -7.92 3.43
CA VAL A 246 11.87 -6.84 3.06
C VAL A 246 10.45 -7.11 3.55
N SER A 247 9.93 -6.15 4.29
CA SER A 247 8.50 -6.00 4.54
C SER A 247 8.02 -4.75 3.84
N ALA A 248 6.88 -4.86 3.15
CA ALA A 248 6.19 -3.70 2.62
C ALA A 248 5.19 -3.16 3.66
N TRP A 249 4.52 -2.07 3.32
CA TRP A 249 3.55 -1.44 4.18
C TRP A 249 2.50 -0.72 3.34
N ASN A 250 1.30 -0.55 3.91
CA ASN A 250 0.21 0.25 3.37
C ASN A 250 -0.18 1.32 4.39
N ALA A 251 -0.45 2.53 3.93
CA ALA A 251 -0.73 3.68 4.77
C ALA A 251 -1.72 4.64 4.13
N VAL A 252 -2.44 5.40 4.96
CA VAL A 252 -3.43 6.36 4.50
C VAL A 252 -2.80 7.75 4.44
N PHE A 253 -3.08 8.48 3.36
CA PHE A 253 -2.64 9.85 3.15
C PHE A 253 -3.79 10.72 2.63
N ALA A 254 -3.69 12.03 2.86
CA ALA A 254 -4.53 13.04 2.24
C ALA A 254 -3.65 13.99 1.39
N PRO A 255 -4.25 14.79 0.48
CA PRO A 255 -3.52 15.82 -0.25
C PRO A 255 -2.84 16.82 0.71
N LYS A 256 -1.68 17.34 0.30
CA LYS A 256 -1.01 18.43 1.02
C LYS A 256 -1.96 19.60 1.28
N GLY A 257 -1.89 20.15 2.49
CA GLY A 257 -2.72 21.29 2.90
C GLY A 257 -4.08 20.88 3.47
N THR A 258 -4.37 19.58 3.58
CA THR A 258 -5.58 19.12 4.28
C THR A 258 -5.56 19.63 5.73
N PRO A 259 -6.65 20.25 6.24
CA PRO A 259 -6.68 20.83 7.57
C PRO A 259 -6.25 19.84 8.66
N ALA A 260 -5.51 20.33 9.65
CA ALA A 260 -4.96 19.47 10.71
C ALA A 260 -6.05 18.76 11.53
N ASP A 261 -7.20 19.39 11.74
CA ASP A 261 -8.35 18.78 12.42
C ASP A 261 -9.00 17.68 11.58
N VAL A 262 -9.03 17.82 10.25
CA VAL A 262 -9.47 16.77 9.31
C VAL A 262 -8.51 15.58 9.32
N VAL A 263 -7.20 15.83 9.24
CA VAL A 263 -6.16 14.79 9.36
C VAL A 263 -6.29 14.06 10.69
N LYS A 264 -6.46 14.79 11.79
CA LYS A 264 -6.66 14.20 13.12
C LYS A 264 -7.90 13.32 13.16
N LYS A 265 -9.05 13.77 12.64
CA LYS A 265 -10.28 12.95 12.60
C LYS A 265 -10.10 11.67 11.78
N LEU A 266 -9.42 11.74 10.65
CA LEU A 266 -9.10 10.58 9.81
C LEU A 266 -8.13 9.63 10.53
N ASN A 267 -7.12 10.15 11.21
CA ASN A 267 -6.19 9.37 12.02
C ASN A 267 -6.93 8.68 13.18
N ASP A 268 -7.73 9.41 13.95
CA ASP A 268 -8.52 8.85 15.05
C ASP A 268 -9.43 7.70 14.57
N ALA A 269 -10.01 7.82 13.37
CA ALA A 269 -10.82 6.77 12.75
C ALA A 269 -9.99 5.55 12.33
N LEU A 270 -8.80 5.76 11.76
CA LEU A 270 -7.87 4.68 11.42
C LEU A 270 -7.38 3.96 12.67
N VAL A 271 -6.99 4.70 13.72
CA VAL A 271 -6.55 4.14 15.01
C VAL A 271 -7.64 3.27 15.62
N LYS A 272 -8.89 3.78 15.68
CA LYS A 272 -10.04 2.99 16.16
C LYS A 272 -10.29 1.76 15.32
N SER A 273 -10.12 1.85 14.00
CA SER A 273 -10.17 0.67 13.12
C SER A 273 -9.10 -0.34 13.48
N LEU A 274 -7.86 0.09 13.73
CA LEU A 274 -6.77 -0.80 14.11
C LEU A 274 -6.86 -1.31 15.55
N ASP A 275 -7.77 -0.80 16.38
CA ASP A 275 -8.07 -1.31 17.71
C ASP A 275 -9.29 -2.22 17.75
N ASP A 276 -10.15 -2.18 16.73
CA ASP A 276 -11.25 -3.11 16.56
C ASP A 276 -10.76 -4.55 16.35
N GLU A 277 -11.29 -5.48 17.14
CA GLU A 277 -10.88 -6.89 17.15
C GLU A 277 -11.10 -7.56 15.79
N ASN A 278 -12.22 -7.26 15.13
CA ASN A 278 -12.55 -7.85 13.84
C ASN A 278 -11.60 -7.35 12.73
N THR A 279 -11.29 -6.06 12.71
CA THR A 279 -10.32 -5.48 11.78
C THR A 279 -8.94 -6.10 11.99
N ARG A 280 -8.46 -6.17 13.24
CA ARG A 280 -7.19 -6.82 13.59
C ARG A 280 -7.16 -8.26 13.13
N LYS A 281 -8.20 -9.03 13.46
CA LYS A 281 -8.32 -10.44 13.07
C LYS A 281 -8.24 -10.61 11.56
N ARG A 282 -9.01 -9.84 10.78
CA ARG A 282 -9.02 -9.94 9.31
C ARG A 282 -7.65 -9.61 8.71
N LEU A 283 -6.93 -8.62 9.23
CA LEU A 283 -5.57 -8.32 8.77
C LEU A 283 -4.58 -9.43 9.16
N SER A 284 -4.62 -9.90 10.41
CA SER A 284 -3.70 -10.91 10.92
C SER A 284 -3.94 -12.30 10.32
N ASP A 285 -5.18 -12.69 10.03
CA ASP A 285 -5.51 -13.95 9.33
C ASP A 285 -4.90 -13.99 7.92
N LEU A 286 -4.65 -12.82 7.31
CA LEU A 286 -3.97 -12.68 6.03
C LEU A 286 -2.44 -12.50 6.18
N GLY A 287 -1.92 -12.54 7.41
CA GLY A 287 -0.50 -12.33 7.70
C GLY A 287 -0.06 -10.87 7.74
N GLY A 288 -1.01 -9.92 7.71
CA GLY A 288 -0.75 -8.51 7.94
C GLY A 288 -0.25 -8.25 9.36
N VAL A 289 0.75 -7.38 9.48
CA VAL A 289 1.31 -6.94 10.76
C VAL A 289 0.60 -5.68 11.19
N ILE A 290 -0.03 -5.72 12.36
CA ILE A 290 -0.72 -4.57 12.93
C ILE A 290 0.32 -3.58 13.46
N PRO A 291 0.31 -2.31 13.01
CA PRO A 291 1.21 -1.29 13.54
C PRO A 291 1.03 -1.11 15.04
N THR A 292 2.12 -0.87 15.76
CA THR A 292 2.09 -0.46 17.16
C THR A 292 1.44 0.91 17.32
N ALA A 293 1.01 1.28 18.53
CA ALA A 293 0.41 2.59 18.77
C ALA A 293 1.34 3.76 18.34
N ALA A 294 2.65 3.61 18.53
CA ALA A 294 3.64 4.62 18.13
C ALA A 294 3.78 4.78 16.62
N GLU A 295 3.52 3.72 15.84
CA GLU A 295 3.64 3.73 14.37
C GLU A 295 2.38 4.27 13.67
N ARG A 296 1.28 4.46 14.41
CA ARG A 296 0.00 4.90 13.84
C ARG A 296 -0.14 6.41 13.73
N THR A 297 0.85 7.20 14.15
CA THR A 297 0.75 8.66 14.11
C THR A 297 1.14 9.22 12.72
N PRO A 298 0.60 10.40 12.33
CA PRO A 298 1.05 11.10 11.13
C PRO A 298 2.57 11.31 11.08
N GLU A 299 3.18 11.67 12.21
CA GLU A 299 4.62 11.97 12.31
C GLU A 299 5.48 10.72 12.12
N SER A 300 5.06 9.59 12.69
CA SER A 300 5.74 8.31 12.48
C SER A 300 5.64 7.86 11.02
N LEU A 301 4.50 8.07 10.38
CA LEU A 301 4.35 7.78 8.95
C LEU A 301 5.24 8.68 8.08
N GLN A 302 5.35 9.97 8.38
CA GLN A 302 6.27 10.88 7.67
C GLN A 302 7.72 10.37 7.73
N LYS A 303 8.19 10.02 8.94
CA LYS A 303 9.54 9.46 9.15
C LYS A 303 9.74 8.14 8.40
N LEU A 304 8.70 7.29 8.37
CA LEU A 304 8.75 6.05 7.60
C LEU A 304 8.95 6.34 6.10
N VAL A 305 8.18 7.28 5.53
CA VAL A 305 8.31 7.65 4.12
C VAL A 305 9.72 8.17 3.80
N GLU A 306 10.24 9.10 4.60
CA GLU A 306 11.59 9.65 4.42
C GLU A 306 12.67 8.56 4.47
N SER A 307 12.59 7.67 5.46
CA SER A 307 13.56 6.57 5.60
C SER A 307 13.45 5.54 4.48
N GLU A 308 12.25 5.26 3.97
CA GLU A 308 12.03 4.34 2.85
C GLU A 308 12.56 4.91 1.53
N VAL A 309 12.37 6.20 1.26
CA VAL A 309 12.96 6.85 0.08
C VAL A 309 14.49 6.76 0.16
N ALA A 310 15.07 7.05 1.33
CA ALA A 310 16.51 6.95 1.54
C ALA A 310 17.03 5.52 1.38
N ARG A 311 16.27 4.52 1.84
CA ARG A 311 16.63 3.10 1.74
C ARG A 311 16.55 2.58 0.31
N TRP A 312 15.47 2.85 -0.41
CA TRP A 312 15.21 2.26 -1.72
C TRP A 312 15.95 2.94 -2.87
N THR A 313 16.23 4.23 -2.76
CA THR A 313 16.92 4.97 -3.83
C THR A 313 18.25 4.35 -4.27
N PRO A 314 19.22 4.07 -3.37
CA PRO A 314 20.48 3.45 -3.77
C PRO A 314 20.28 2.01 -4.29
N VAL A 315 19.38 1.23 -3.68
CA VAL A 315 19.11 -0.17 -4.08
C VAL A 315 18.62 -0.25 -5.53
N LEU A 316 17.65 0.59 -5.88
CA LEU A 316 17.01 0.55 -7.21
C LEU A 316 17.90 1.17 -8.29
N LYS A 317 18.66 2.22 -7.95
CA LYS A 317 19.66 2.80 -8.88
C LYS A 317 20.80 1.83 -9.17
N ALA A 318 21.31 1.12 -8.15
CA ALA A 318 22.37 0.12 -8.34
C ALA A 318 21.93 -1.05 -9.23
N ALA A 319 20.64 -1.37 -9.22
CA ALA A 319 20.06 -2.38 -10.11
C ALA A 319 19.82 -1.89 -11.56
N GLY A 320 20.09 -0.61 -11.85
CA GLY A 320 19.89 -0.02 -13.18
C GLY A 320 18.42 0.09 -13.60
N ALA A 321 17.49 0.00 -12.65
CA ALA A 321 16.06 0.03 -12.94
C ALA A 321 15.59 1.46 -13.17
N THR A 322 14.93 1.69 -14.31
CA THR A 322 14.29 2.96 -14.66
C THR A 322 12.88 2.71 -15.21
N ALA A 323 11.98 3.66 -15.00
CA ALA A 323 10.71 3.76 -15.68
C ALA A 323 10.91 4.65 -16.91
N GLU A 324 11.53 4.10 -17.96
CA GLU A 324 11.63 4.69 -19.28
C GLU A 324 11.17 3.69 -20.34
#